data_AF-A0A7S0ZZJ8-F1
#
_entry.id   AF-A0A7S0ZZJ8-F1
#
_cell.length_a   1.000
_cell.length_b   1.000
_cell.length_c   1.000
_cell.angle_alpha   90.00
_cell.angle_beta   90.00
_cell.angle_gamma   90.00
#
_symmetry.space_group_name_H-M   'P 1'
#
loop_
_entity.id
_entity.type
_entity.pdbx_description
1 polymer ?
#
loop_
_entity_poly.entity_id
_entity_poly.type
_entity_poly.pdbx_seq_one_letter_code
_entity_poly.pdbx_strand_id
1 'polypeptide(L)'
;MTCVEPLVHAADLPSGADLAVSDASDDIAACFVAFVVGCLGVIEAPKAGGKLGLMGNTSEEEFATVLLHLETLAQQRAAKIAGLPAPTAAGVCSERFLAALGNACTGSPQSVTELFARLPHDGSGRADLLGMFGMGGVLVSSSEFPSDYVESAVDLPVATDDAWHAAELRMDSPVQESHWEADAGAINTLRSRFLHQKEVAISAALISSIVARCGSRRPALARTALRALIELAEVQAPESVWSEAGEPALAACLGSLRVSKVVARVAESALAAVARRVAVDLSVPVALLALTARTSACAKARPPQPPAVKAGLQALAVLCASPSWSTLEGALAAHAAVTTLCEDVLKIKTLGPAYAEARALLHCLPSTMSAVDSGAASPGAAS
;
A
#
# COMPACT_ATOMS: atom_id res chain seq x y z
N MET A 1 -61.28 -34.35 14.33
CA MET A 1 -60.25 -34.01 13.33
C MET A 1 -59.00 -33.63 14.10
N THR A 2 -57.97 -34.45 13.97
CA THR A 2 -56.65 -34.38 14.62
C THR A 2 -55.80 -33.24 14.06
N CYS A 3 -54.91 -32.69 14.89
CA CYS A 3 -53.48 -32.38 14.60
C CYS A 3 -52.93 -31.55 15.79
N VAL A 4 -52.21 -32.17 16.74
CA VAL A 4 -50.74 -32.39 16.79
C VAL A 4 -49.99 -31.12 17.24
N GLU A 5 -49.52 -31.16 18.48
CA GLU A 5 -48.44 -30.31 19.01
C GLU A 5 -47.09 -30.66 18.35
N PRO A 6 -46.11 -29.76 18.44
CA PRO A 6 -44.79 -30.23 18.83
C PRO A 6 -44.17 -29.44 19.99
N LEU A 7 -43.60 -30.21 20.91
CA LEU A 7 -42.58 -29.80 21.88
C LEU A 7 -41.44 -29.02 21.21
N VAL A 8 -41.00 -27.94 21.87
CA VAL A 8 -39.63 -27.43 21.70
C VAL A 8 -38.95 -27.38 23.07
N HIS A 9 -37.77 -27.98 23.08
CA HIS A 9 -36.87 -28.21 24.20
C HIS A 9 -36.50 -26.95 24.98
N ALA A 10 -36.45 -27.10 26.30
CA ALA A 10 -35.60 -26.31 27.18
C ALA A 10 -34.12 -26.63 26.89
N ALA A 11 -33.36 -25.62 26.47
CA ALA A 11 -31.91 -25.57 26.61
C ALA A 11 -31.45 -24.11 26.65
N ASP A 12 -30.66 -23.79 27.66
CA ASP A 12 -29.72 -22.66 27.77
C ASP A 12 -30.30 -21.25 27.91
N LEU A 13 -30.70 -20.93 29.15
CA LEU A 13 -30.64 -19.57 29.68
C LEU A 13 -29.15 -19.17 29.84
N PRO A 14 -28.66 -18.10 29.18
CA PRO A 14 -27.33 -17.60 29.47
C PRO A 14 -27.29 -17.04 30.90
N SER A 15 -26.27 -17.48 31.64
CA SER A 15 -25.88 -16.98 32.95
C SER A 15 -25.79 -15.45 32.92
N GLY A 16 -26.64 -14.78 33.71
CA GLY A 16 -26.72 -13.31 33.81
C GLY A 16 -25.52 -12.62 34.45
N ALA A 17 -24.31 -13.18 34.29
CA ALA A 17 -23.05 -12.61 34.77
C ALA A 17 -22.25 -11.91 33.65
N ASP A 18 -22.43 -12.28 32.38
CA ASP A 18 -21.64 -11.72 31.26
C ASP A 18 -22.23 -10.44 30.64
N LEU A 19 -23.50 -10.14 30.92
CA LEU A 19 -24.17 -8.94 30.38
C LEU A 19 -23.93 -7.66 31.20
N ALA A 20 -23.37 -7.75 32.41
CA ALA A 20 -23.15 -6.59 33.27
C ALA A 20 -21.74 -5.97 33.15
N VAL A 21 -20.78 -6.71 32.56
CA VAL A 21 -19.37 -6.27 32.44
C VAL A 21 -19.14 -5.42 31.18
N SER A 22 -19.92 -5.64 30.13
CA SER A 22 -19.83 -4.90 28.86
C SER A 22 -20.27 -3.43 29.02
N ASP A 23 -21.42 -3.15 29.65
CA ASP A 23 -21.92 -1.77 29.83
C ASP A 23 -20.96 -0.90 30.65
N ALA A 24 -20.35 -1.45 31.72
CA ALA A 24 -19.45 -0.69 32.58
C ALA A 24 -18.06 -0.43 31.97
N SER A 25 -17.57 -1.33 31.12
CA SER A 25 -16.31 -1.17 30.39
C SER A 25 -16.42 -0.13 29.27
N ASP A 26 -17.56 -0.12 28.57
CA ASP A 26 -17.84 0.82 27.48
C ASP A 26 -18.02 2.25 28.02
N ASP A 27 -18.64 2.41 29.20
CA ASP A 27 -18.76 3.69 29.90
C ASP A 27 -17.39 4.29 30.29
N ILE A 28 -16.47 3.46 30.79
CA ILE A 28 -15.12 3.90 31.16
C ILE A 28 -14.32 4.29 29.91
N ALA A 29 -14.46 3.52 28.82
CA ALA A 29 -13.79 3.84 27.58
C ALA A 29 -14.24 5.18 26.99
N ALA A 30 -15.54 5.45 26.99
CA ALA A 30 -16.09 6.73 26.56
C ALA A 30 -15.59 7.89 27.43
N CYS A 31 -15.55 7.72 28.75
CA CYS A 31 -15.01 8.71 29.69
C CYS A 31 -13.51 8.98 29.46
N PHE A 32 -12.73 7.92 29.25
CA PHE A 32 -11.30 8.03 28.94
C PHE A 32 -11.06 8.83 27.66
N VAL A 33 -11.77 8.50 26.58
CA VAL A 33 -11.67 9.20 25.30
C VAL A 33 -12.08 10.66 25.43
N ALA A 34 -13.18 10.95 26.13
CA ALA A 34 -13.61 12.32 26.38
C ALA A 34 -12.56 13.14 27.17
N PHE A 35 -11.92 12.53 28.16
CA PHE A 35 -10.84 13.16 28.92
C PHE A 35 -9.64 13.50 28.03
N VAL A 36 -9.20 12.56 27.17
CA VAL A 36 -8.10 12.78 26.23
C VAL A 36 -8.42 13.90 25.23
N VAL A 37 -9.62 13.87 24.64
CA VAL A 37 -10.12 14.89 23.71
C VAL A 37 -10.08 16.28 24.37
N GLY A 38 -10.54 16.39 25.62
CA GLY A 38 -10.52 17.62 26.42
C GLY A 38 -9.10 18.13 26.70
N CYS A 39 -8.18 17.24 27.08
CA CYS A 39 -6.78 17.56 27.32
C CYS A 39 -6.13 18.17 26.07
N LEU A 40 -6.33 17.54 24.92
CA LEU A 40 -5.72 17.93 23.65
C LEU A 40 -6.45 19.08 22.93
N GLY A 41 -7.65 19.43 23.39
CA GLY A 41 -8.47 20.50 22.80
C GLY A 41 -8.86 20.21 21.35
N VAL A 42 -9.14 18.96 21.03
CA VAL A 42 -9.65 18.53 19.72
C VAL A 42 -11.15 18.25 19.83
N ILE A 43 -11.83 18.20 18.69
CA ILE A 43 -13.28 17.97 18.64
C ILE A 43 -13.60 16.49 18.42
N GLU A 44 -12.73 15.78 17.70
CA GLU A 44 -12.96 14.40 17.25
C GLU A 44 -12.01 13.44 17.97
N ALA A 45 -12.53 12.31 18.44
CA ALA A 45 -11.76 11.25 19.07
C ALA A 45 -10.62 10.70 18.17
N PRO A 46 -10.83 10.42 16.87
CA PRO A 46 -9.74 9.96 16.01
C PRO A 46 -8.56 10.94 15.91
N LYS A 47 -8.83 12.25 15.89
CA LYS A 47 -7.79 13.29 15.90
C LYS A 47 -7.02 13.32 17.22
N ALA A 48 -7.67 12.98 18.33
CA ALA A 48 -7.03 12.85 19.64
C ALA A 48 -6.07 11.64 19.66
N GLY A 49 -6.54 10.48 19.19
CA GLY A 49 -5.72 9.28 19.10
C GLY A 49 -4.54 9.42 18.12
N GLY A 50 -4.74 10.09 16.98
CA GLY A 50 -3.65 10.41 16.05
C GLY A 50 -2.58 11.33 16.66
N LYS A 51 -2.97 12.32 17.47
CA LYS A 51 -2.01 13.18 18.22
C LYS A 51 -1.25 12.42 19.31
N LEU A 52 -1.83 11.35 19.85
CA LEU A 52 -1.16 10.46 20.79
C LEU A 52 -0.24 9.45 20.10
N GLY A 53 -0.23 9.38 18.77
CA GLY A 53 0.58 8.42 18.02
C GLY A 53 0.11 6.97 18.21
N LEU A 54 -1.19 6.75 18.45
CA LEU A 54 -1.73 5.40 18.61
C LEU A 54 -1.63 4.64 17.28
N MET A 55 -0.89 3.53 17.27
CA MET A 55 -0.63 2.70 16.09
C MET A 55 -1.19 1.26 16.20
N GLY A 56 -1.76 0.89 17.34
CA GLY A 56 -2.19 -0.48 17.60
C GLY A 56 -2.74 -0.68 19.01
N ASN A 57 -3.15 -1.91 19.30
CA ASN A 57 -3.52 -2.33 20.65
C ASN A 57 -2.28 -2.30 21.55
N THR A 58 -2.49 -1.88 22.79
CA THR A 58 -1.40 -1.38 23.64
C THR A 58 -1.23 -2.28 24.86
N SER A 59 0.00 -2.68 25.19
CA SER A 59 0.30 -3.38 26.45
C SER A 59 0.23 -2.42 27.64
N GLU A 60 0.25 -2.92 28.88
CA GLU A 60 0.22 -2.08 30.08
C GLU A 60 1.40 -1.09 30.14
N GLU A 61 2.61 -1.55 29.79
CA GLU A 61 3.83 -0.72 29.77
C GLU A 61 3.74 0.39 28.71
N GLU A 62 3.23 0.05 27.52
CA GLU A 62 3.00 1.01 26.44
C GLU A 62 1.89 1.99 26.84
N PHE A 63 0.85 1.54 27.54
CA PHE A 63 -0.25 2.38 28.01
C PHE A 63 0.22 3.43 29.01
N ALA A 64 1.10 3.06 29.95
CA ALA A 64 1.74 4.01 30.84
C ALA A 64 2.52 5.09 30.08
N THR A 65 3.19 4.71 28.99
CA THR A 65 3.91 5.64 28.10
C THR A 65 2.96 6.58 27.36
N VAL A 66 1.80 6.06 26.89
CA VAL A 66 0.74 6.87 26.26
C VAL A 66 0.20 7.92 27.23
N LEU A 67 -0.06 7.55 28.50
CA LEU A 67 -0.53 8.50 29.52
C LEU A 67 0.50 9.60 29.80
N LEU A 68 1.79 9.25 29.85
CA LEU A 68 2.86 10.23 30.04
C LEU A 68 2.95 11.21 28.87
N HIS A 69 2.80 10.69 27.66
CA HIS A 69 2.77 11.52 26.45
C HIS A 69 1.56 12.46 26.45
N LEU A 70 0.38 11.95 26.81
CA LEU A 70 -0.84 12.75 26.95
C LEU A 70 -0.66 13.89 27.96
N GLU A 71 -0.11 13.61 29.14
CA GLU A 71 0.15 14.64 30.15
C GLU A 71 1.10 15.71 29.59
N THR A 72 2.17 15.29 28.93
CA THR A 72 3.14 16.22 28.31
C THR A 72 2.46 17.15 27.31
N LEU A 73 1.63 16.61 26.42
CA LEU A 73 0.87 17.40 25.44
C LEU A 73 -0.14 18.34 26.10
N ALA A 74 -0.84 17.87 27.15
CA ALA A 74 -1.79 18.68 27.90
C ALA A 74 -1.10 19.87 28.58
N GLN A 75 0.05 19.64 29.22
CA GLN A 75 0.84 20.67 29.85
C GLN A 75 1.43 21.67 28.84
N GLN A 76 1.94 21.20 27.70
CA GLN A 76 2.41 22.07 26.61
C GLN A 76 1.29 22.98 26.09
N ARG A 77 0.08 22.43 25.94
CA ARG A 77 -1.09 23.20 25.54
C ARG A 77 -1.49 24.22 26.61
N ALA A 78 -1.53 23.84 27.87
CA ALA A 78 -1.84 24.75 28.98
C ALA A 78 -0.84 25.91 29.07
N ALA A 79 0.47 25.62 28.94
CA ALA A 79 1.53 26.63 28.91
C ALA A 79 1.35 27.59 27.72
N LYS A 80 1.03 27.07 26.53
CA LYS A 80 0.74 27.88 25.35
C LYS A 80 -0.46 28.82 25.55
N ILE A 81 -1.53 28.35 26.18
CA ILE A 81 -2.72 29.17 26.49
C ILE A 81 -2.37 30.26 27.52
N ALA A 82 -1.54 29.93 28.51
CA ALA A 82 -1.10 30.86 29.55
C ALA A 82 0.03 31.82 29.11
N GLY A 83 0.58 31.66 27.90
CA GLY A 83 1.73 32.44 27.43
C GLY A 83 3.05 32.12 28.17
N LEU A 84 3.17 30.93 28.74
CA LEU A 84 4.33 30.45 29.50
C LEU A 84 5.21 29.50 28.65
N PRO A 85 6.50 29.36 28.97
CA PRO A 85 7.36 28.37 28.30
C PRO A 85 6.86 26.94 28.55
N ALA A 86 7.09 26.06 27.57
CA ALA A 86 6.69 24.66 27.67
C ALA A 86 7.44 23.95 28.82
N PRO A 87 6.73 23.15 29.64
CA PRO A 87 7.36 22.39 30.72
C PRO A 87 8.21 21.24 30.17
N THR A 88 9.24 20.87 30.94
CA THR A 88 10.08 19.70 30.66
C THR A 88 9.33 18.41 30.99
N ALA A 89 9.45 17.42 30.11
CA ALA A 89 8.82 16.11 30.31
C ALA A 89 9.37 15.43 31.58
N ALA A 90 8.45 14.99 32.45
CA ALA A 90 8.78 14.13 33.58
C ALA A 90 8.92 12.67 33.11
N GLY A 91 9.60 11.81 33.88
CA GLY A 91 9.74 10.38 33.56
C GLY A 91 8.54 9.51 33.96
N VAL A 92 7.58 10.06 34.72
CA VAL A 92 6.40 9.36 35.25
C VAL A 92 5.22 10.34 35.27
N CYS A 93 4.00 9.83 35.07
CA CYS A 93 2.79 10.64 35.16
C CYS A 93 2.65 11.29 36.54
N SER A 94 2.28 12.56 36.60
CA SER A 94 2.08 13.24 37.88
C SER A 94 0.85 12.71 38.61
N GLU A 95 0.90 12.68 39.94
CA GLU A 95 -0.23 12.30 40.79
C GLU A 95 -1.48 13.16 40.51
N ARG A 96 -1.28 14.44 40.17
CA ARG A 96 -2.37 15.36 39.83
C ARG A 96 -3.05 14.97 38.53
N PHE A 97 -2.28 14.56 37.53
CA PHE A 97 -2.81 14.10 36.25
C PHE A 97 -3.59 12.79 36.41
N LEU A 98 -3.02 11.82 37.15
CA LEU A 98 -3.70 10.55 37.43
C LEU A 98 -4.99 10.75 38.26
N ALA A 99 -4.99 11.66 39.24
CA ALA A 99 -6.19 12.01 39.98
C ALA A 99 -7.27 12.65 39.09
N ALA A 100 -6.89 13.54 38.18
CA ALA A 100 -7.82 14.16 37.22
C ALA A 100 -8.41 13.13 36.25
N LEU A 101 -7.57 12.23 35.74
CA LEU A 101 -7.97 11.12 34.88
C LEU A 101 -8.93 10.17 35.62
N GLY A 102 -8.61 9.82 36.86
CA GLY A 102 -9.44 8.94 37.67
C GLY A 102 -10.81 9.55 38.04
N ASN A 103 -10.85 10.86 38.29
CA ASN A 103 -12.12 11.57 38.49
C ASN A 103 -12.98 11.59 37.22
N ALA A 104 -12.36 11.60 36.03
CA ALA A 104 -13.08 11.58 34.76
C ALA A 104 -13.65 10.18 34.43
N CYS A 105 -12.98 9.10 34.82
CA CYS A 105 -13.31 7.72 34.45
C CYS A 105 -14.17 6.97 35.50
N THR A 106 -15.15 7.66 36.10
CA THR A 106 -16.22 7.11 36.97
C THR A 106 -15.77 6.20 38.13
N GLY A 107 -14.86 6.74 38.96
CA GLY A 107 -14.37 6.11 40.19
C GLY A 107 -12.86 6.11 40.18
N SER A 108 -12.20 6.36 41.31
CA SER A 108 -10.77 6.68 41.40
C SER A 108 -9.85 5.47 41.17
N PRO A 109 -9.36 5.15 39.95
CA PRO A 109 -8.21 4.29 39.81
C PRO A 109 -7.04 4.91 40.58
N GLN A 110 -6.49 4.18 41.53
CA GLN A 110 -5.33 4.64 42.31
C GLN A 110 -4.02 4.38 41.55
N SER A 111 -4.07 3.67 40.42
CA SER A 111 -2.91 3.30 39.62
C SER A 111 -3.23 3.17 38.13
N VAL A 112 -2.19 3.26 37.30
CA VAL A 112 -2.25 3.00 35.84
C VAL A 112 -2.71 1.57 35.56
N THR A 113 -2.26 0.60 36.37
CA THR A 113 -2.63 -0.83 36.27
C THR A 113 -4.13 -1.05 36.45
N GLU A 114 -4.73 -0.37 37.43
CA GLU A 114 -6.17 -0.49 37.69
C GLU A 114 -7.00 0.13 36.57
N LEU A 115 -6.56 1.27 36.01
CA LEU A 115 -7.20 1.86 34.84
C LEU A 115 -7.06 0.95 33.61
N PHE A 116 -5.86 0.45 33.35
CA PHE A 116 -5.58 -0.45 32.23
C PHE A 116 -6.52 -1.66 32.27
N ALA A 117 -6.59 -2.36 33.41
CA ALA A 117 -7.43 -3.55 33.60
C ALA A 117 -8.94 -3.31 33.37
N ARG A 118 -9.41 -2.07 33.48
CA ARG A 118 -10.82 -1.69 33.30
C ARG A 118 -11.17 -1.23 31.89
N LEU A 119 -10.17 -1.06 31.01
CA LEU A 119 -10.42 -0.72 29.61
C LEU A 119 -10.82 -1.95 28.79
N PRO A 120 -11.48 -1.75 27.64
CA PRO A 120 -11.67 -2.82 26.66
C PRO A 120 -10.32 -3.38 26.19
N HIS A 121 -10.20 -4.72 26.20
CA HIS A 121 -9.01 -5.42 25.70
C HIS A 121 -9.35 -6.32 24.51
N ASP A 122 -8.36 -6.58 23.68
CA ASP A 122 -8.44 -7.58 22.62
C ASP A 122 -8.29 -9.00 23.16
N GLY A 123 -8.42 -10.00 22.27
CA GLY A 123 -8.26 -11.42 22.62
C GLY A 123 -6.85 -11.81 23.09
N SER A 124 -5.89 -10.89 23.06
CA SER A 124 -4.52 -11.07 23.60
C SER A 124 -4.30 -10.35 24.93
N GLY A 125 -5.32 -9.69 25.48
CA GLY A 125 -5.23 -8.94 26.73
C GLY A 125 -4.53 -7.59 26.59
N ARG A 126 -4.50 -7.00 25.39
CA ARG A 126 -3.97 -5.64 25.14
C ARG A 126 -5.12 -4.66 25.02
N ALA A 127 -4.98 -3.44 25.55
CA ALA A 127 -6.03 -2.43 25.50
C ALA A 127 -6.30 -2.00 24.05
N ASP A 128 -7.57 -2.04 23.63
CA ASP A 128 -8.03 -1.68 22.29
C ASP A 128 -8.20 -0.16 22.16
N LEU A 129 -7.10 0.58 22.31
CA LEU A 129 -7.13 2.03 22.19
C LEU A 129 -7.58 2.47 20.78
N LEU A 130 -7.28 1.69 19.73
CA LEU A 130 -7.74 2.04 18.39
C LEU A 130 -9.26 1.99 18.28
N GLY A 131 -9.90 0.92 18.75
CA GLY A 131 -11.36 0.81 18.80
C GLY A 131 -11.99 1.92 19.63
N MET A 132 -11.44 2.22 20.81
CA MET A 132 -11.95 3.26 21.72
C MET A 132 -11.97 4.65 21.08
N PHE A 133 -10.91 5.02 20.35
CA PHE A 133 -10.84 6.32 19.66
C PHE A 133 -11.55 6.33 18.30
N GLY A 134 -12.26 5.26 17.92
CA GLY A 134 -12.91 5.13 16.61
C GLY A 134 -11.90 5.08 15.45
N MET A 135 -10.68 4.61 15.73
CA MET A 135 -9.59 4.44 14.78
C MET A 135 -9.40 2.98 14.34
N GLY A 136 -10.01 2.04 15.06
CA GLY A 136 -10.05 0.63 14.70
C GLY A 136 -11.09 0.39 13.60
N GLY A 137 -10.63 0.03 12.39
CA GLY A 137 -11.50 -0.50 11.35
C GLY A 137 -12.60 0.46 10.86
N VAL A 138 -12.28 1.73 10.59
CA VAL A 138 -13.23 2.60 9.88
C VAL A 138 -13.45 2.02 8.49
N LEU A 139 -14.60 1.40 8.28
CA LEU A 139 -15.17 1.13 6.96
C LEU A 139 -15.61 2.48 6.41
N VAL A 140 -14.81 3.02 5.49
CA VAL A 140 -14.98 4.37 4.96
C VAL A 140 -15.90 4.36 3.73
N SER A 141 -16.83 5.31 3.64
CA SER A 141 -17.68 5.52 2.44
C SER A 141 -16.86 6.13 1.30
N SER A 142 -17.25 5.93 0.03
CA SER A 142 -16.46 6.29 -1.16
C SER A 142 -15.98 7.75 -1.23
N SER A 143 -16.62 8.68 -0.51
CA SER A 143 -16.28 10.11 -0.47
C SER A 143 -15.14 10.50 0.49
N GLU A 144 -14.63 9.57 1.29
CA GLU A 144 -13.69 9.86 2.39
C GLU A 144 -12.29 9.27 2.19
N PHE A 145 -12.03 8.60 1.06
CA PHE A 145 -10.69 8.11 0.73
C PHE A 145 -9.76 9.27 0.40
N PRO A 146 -8.52 9.29 0.93
CA PRO A 146 -7.59 10.39 0.70
C PRO A 146 -7.24 10.47 -0.80
N SER A 147 -7.29 11.68 -1.36
CA SER A 147 -6.77 11.98 -2.69
C SER A 147 -5.25 12.20 -2.69
N ASP A 148 -4.66 12.33 -1.50
CA ASP A 148 -3.23 12.46 -1.31
C ASP A 148 -2.48 11.18 -1.66
N TYR A 149 -1.18 11.36 -1.92
CA TYR A 149 -0.29 10.23 -2.14
C TYR A 149 -0.02 9.49 -0.83
N VAL A 150 -0.42 8.22 -0.79
CA VAL A 150 -0.15 7.31 0.33
C VAL A 150 0.87 6.26 -0.11
N GLU A 151 2.01 6.19 0.59
CA GLU A 151 3.12 5.32 0.22
C GLU A 151 2.74 3.83 0.35
N SER A 152 2.07 3.41 1.42
CA SER A 152 1.71 2.00 1.63
C SER A 152 0.19 1.79 1.62
N ALA A 153 -0.28 0.71 1.00
CA ALA A 153 -1.70 0.34 1.05
C ALA A 153 -2.18 -0.02 2.46
N VAL A 154 -1.27 -0.40 3.39
CA VAL A 154 -1.59 -0.69 4.80
C VAL A 154 -2.08 0.55 5.54
N ASP A 155 -1.67 1.74 5.08
CA ASP A 155 -2.01 3.02 5.70
C ASP A 155 -3.35 3.56 5.16
N LEU A 156 -3.99 2.85 4.22
CA LEU A 156 -5.28 3.22 3.66
C LEU A 156 -6.42 2.66 4.52
N PRO A 157 -7.53 3.40 4.67
CA PRO A 157 -8.73 2.87 5.30
C PRO A 157 -9.25 1.63 4.55
N VAL A 158 -9.95 0.75 5.27
CA VAL A 158 -10.56 -0.44 4.64
C VAL A 158 -11.79 0.00 3.86
N ALA A 159 -11.79 -0.27 2.55
CA ALA A 159 -12.93 0.03 1.68
C ALA A 159 -14.10 -0.94 1.93
N THR A 160 -15.31 -0.39 1.98
CA THR A 160 -16.54 -1.19 1.84
C THR A 160 -16.67 -1.72 0.41
N ASP A 161 -17.48 -2.77 0.22
CA ASP A 161 -17.78 -3.30 -1.11
C ASP A 161 -18.42 -2.24 -2.02
N ASP A 162 -19.32 -1.43 -1.47
CA ASP A 162 -19.97 -0.33 -2.20
C ASP A 162 -18.96 0.73 -2.65
N ALA A 163 -18.03 1.11 -1.77
CA ALA A 163 -16.98 2.08 -2.11
C ALA A 163 -16.06 1.55 -3.21
N TRP A 164 -15.76 0.26 -3.19
CA TRP A 164 -14.97 -0.38 -4.21
C TRP A 164 -15.69 -0.41 -5.57
N HIS A 165 -16.96 -0.82 -5.60
CA HIS A 165 -17.73 -0.84 -6.84
C HIS A 165 -17.90 0.56 -7.44
N ALA A 166 -18.09 1.58 -6.59
CA ALA A 166 -18.10 2.97 -7.03
C ALA A 166 -16.73 3.42 -7.60
N ALA A 167 -15.62 2.96 -7.01
CA ALA A 167 -14.28 3.23 -7.52
C ALA A 167 -14.04 2.56 -8.88
N GLU A 168 -14.46 1.31 -9.08
CA GLU A 168 -14.37 0.63 -10.37
C GLU A 168 -15.14 1.37 -11.47
N LEU A 169 -16.41 1.69 -11.21
CA LEU A 169 -17.25 2.44 -12.16
C LEU A 169 -16.63 3.79 -12.52
N ARG A 170 -15.96 4.42 -11.55
CA ARG A 170 -15.21 5.65 -11.80
C ARG A 170 -13.99 5.43 -12.67
N MET A 171 -13.26 4.33 -12.50
CA MET A 171 -12.08 4.04 -13.30
C MET A 171 -12.40 3.86 -14.79
N ASP A 172 -13.61 3.40 -15.12
CA ASP A 172 -14.13 3.29 -16.49
C ASP A 172 -14.42 4.64 -17.15
N SER A 173 -14.51 5.72 -16.36
CA SER A 173 -14.68 7.07 -16.90
C SER A 173 -13.38 7.58 -17.53
N PRO A 174 -13.47 8.36 -18.64
CA PRO A 174 -12.30 8.93 -19.28
C PRO A 174 -11.55 9.87 -18.33
N VAL A 175 -10.21 9.86 -18.43
CA VAL A 175 -9.34 10.67 -17.57
C VAL A 175 -9.59 12.16 -17.82
N GLN A 176 -9.94 12.89 -16.76
CA GLN A 176 -10.12 14.34 -16.78
C GLN A 176 -9.27 14.98 -15.69
N GLU A 177 -8.35 15.86 -16.08
CA GLU A 177 -7.42 16.51 -15.14
C GLU A 177 -8.13 17.38 -14.07
N SER A 178 -9.35 17.86 -14.35
CA SER A 178 -10.20 18.56 -13.37
C SER A 178 -10.67 17.64 -12.23
N HIS A 179 -10.70 16.33 -12.45
CA HIS A 179 -11.22 15.35 -11.50
C HIS A 179 -10.12 14.50 -10.84
N TRP A 180 -8.88 14.99 -10.85
CA TRP A 180 -7.71 14.24 -10.41
C TRP A 180 -7.83 13.75 -8.95
N GLU A 181 -8.48 14.51 -8.06
CA GLU A 181 -8.63 14.16 -6.65
C GLU A 181 -9.51 12.92 -6.48
N ALA A 182 -10.63 12.88 -7.19
CA ALA A 182 -11.55 11.77 -7.10
C ALA A 182 -11.02 10.53 -7.84
N ASP A 183 -10.22 10.71 -8.90
CA ASP A 183 -9.48 9.61 -9.53
C ASP A 183 -8.39 9.05 -8.59
N ALA A 184 -7.67 9.91 -7.87
CA ALA A 184 -6.68 9.48 -6.89
C ALA A 184 -7.36 8.77 -5.70
N GLY A 185 -8.48 9.31 -5.22
CA GLY A 185 -9.31 8.69 -4.18
C GLY A 185 -9.79 7.31 -4.59
N ALA A 186 -10.36 7.15 -5.80
CA ALA A 186 -10.79 5.84 -6.30
C ALA A 186 -9.64 4.86 -6.44
N ILE A 187 -8.47 5.29 -6.94
CA ILE A 187 -7.30 4.40 -6.97
C ILE A 187 -6.91 3.98 -5.55
N ASN A 188 -6.87 4.89 -4.58
CA ASN A 188 -6.58 4.54 -3.18
C ASN A 188 -7.64 3.60 -2.60
N THR A 189 -8.92 3.76 -2.93
CA THR A 189 -9.98 2.80 -2.56
C THR A 189 -9.68 1.41 -3.11
N LEU A 190 -9.32 1.30 -4.40
CA LEU A 190 -8.93 0.02 -5.02
C LEU A 190 -7.69 -0.59 -4.35
N ARG A 191 -6.66 0.23 -4.09
CA ARG A 191 -5.41 -0.18 -3.43
C ARG A 191 -5.63 -0.78 -2.05
N SER A 192 -6.55 -0.22 -1.27
CA SER A 192 -6.90 -0.77 0.04
C SER A 192 -7.36 -2.23 -0.05
N ARG A 193 -8.04 -2.63 -1.13
CA ARG A 193 -8.58 -3.99 -1.29
C ARG A 193 -7.54 -4.99 -1.74
N PHE A 194 -6.55 -4.58 -2.54
CA PHE A 194 -5.45 -5.45 -3.01
C PHE A 194 -4.69 -6.11 -1.86
N LEU A 195 -4.58 -5.41 -0.73
CA LEU A 195 -3.89 -5.91 0.46
C LEU A 195 -4.76 -6.86 1.29
N HIS A 196 -6.06 -6.57 1.43
CA HIS A 196 -6.93 -7.21 2.42
C HIS A 196 -7.70 -8.42 1.89
N GLN A 197 -7.80 -8.61 0.57
CA GLN A 197 -8.54 -9.72 -0.03
C GLN A 197 -7.62 -10.68 -0.77
N LYS A 198 -7.75 -11.98 -0.45
CA LYS A 198 -6.98 -13.06 -1.09
C LYS A 198 -7.30 -13.25 -2.58
N GLU A 199 -8.51 -12.89 -3.00
CA GLU A 199 -8.97 -13.00 -4.38
C GLU A 199 -9.58 -11.68 -4.81
N VAL A 200 -8.79 -10.83 -5.45
CA VAL A 200 -9.29 -9.63 -6.12
C VAL A 200 -9.41 -9.95 -7.61
N ALA A 201 -10.62 -9.83 -8.16
CA ALA A 201 -10.85 -9.99 -9.59
C ALA A 201 -10.23 -8.79 -10.34
N ILE A 202 -8.99 -8.94 -10.81
CA ILE A 202 -8.31 -7.92 -11.61
C ILE A 202 -8.57 -8.19 -13.08
N SER A 203 -8.88 -7.13 -13.84
CA SER A 203 -9.06 -7.17 -15.29
C SER A 203 -8.01 -6.33 -16.01
N ALA A 204 -7.73 -6.65 -17.28
CA ALA A 204 -6.85 -5.84 -18.14
C ALA A 204 -7.41 -4.42 -18.35
N ALA A 205 -8.75 -4.28 -18.37
CA ALA A 205 -9.43 -2.99 -18.46
C ALA A 205 -9.13 -2.11 -17.23
N LEU A 206 -9.21 -2.66 -16.03
CA LEU A 206 -8.88 -1.94 -14.80
C LEU A 206 -7.43 -1.44 -14.80
N ILE A 207 -6.47 -2.32 -15.16
CA ILE A 207 -5.06 -1.94 -15.28
C ILE A 207 -4.91 -0.82 -16.31
N SER A 208 -5.55 -0.94 -17.48
CA SER A 208 -5.52 0.08 -18.53
C SER A 208 -6.04 1.43 -18.04
N SER A 209 -7.11 1.44 -17.24
CA SER A 209 -7.66 2.64 -16.62
C SER A 209 -6.70 3.28 -15.61
N ILE A 210 -5.93 2.49 -14.85
CA ILE A 210 -4.88 3.00 -13.95
C ILE A 210 -3.68 3.54 -14.76
N VAL A 211 -3.26 2.80 -15.78
CA VAL A 211 -2.19 3.15 -16.71
C VAL A 211 -2.45 4.51 -17.36
N ALA A 212 -3.69 4.79 -17.76
CA ALA A 212 -4.08 6.08 -18.33
C ALA A 212 -3.84 7.28 -17.39
N ARG A 213 -3.79 7.06 -16.08
CA ARG A 213 -3.59 8.10 -15.05
C ARG A 213 -2.13 8.27 -14.62
N CYS A 214 -1.25 7.33 -14.96
CA CYS A 214 0.19 7.40 -14.67
C CYS A 214 0.87 8.62 -15.33
N GLY A 215 0.32 9.11 -16.43
CA GLY A 215 0.83 10.28 -17.18
C GLY A 215 0.27 11.63 -16.73
N SER A 216 -0.52 11.69 -15.65
CA SER A 216 -1.15 12.95 -15.20
C SER A 216 -0.12 14.02 -14.90
N ARG A 217 -0.48 15.28 -15.18
CA ARG A 217 0.31 16.46 -14.79
C ARG A 217 0.28 16.72 -13.29
N ARG A 218 -0.63 16.08 -12.55
CA ARG A 218 -0.75 16.16 -11.10
C ARG A 218 0.13 15.08 -10.45
N PRO A 219 1.21 15.44 -9.74
CA PRO A 219 2.14 14.45 -9.18
C PRO A 219 1.50 13.51 -8.15
N ALA A 220 0.45 13.94 -7.44
CA ALA A 220 -0.28 13.07 -6.51
C ALA A 220 -0.96 11.93 -7.27
N LEU A 221 -1.82 12.24 -8.25
CA LEU A 221 -2.50 11.24 -9.08
C LEU A 221 -1.52 10.30 -9.79
N ALA A 222 -0.49 10.84 -10.44
CA ALA A 222 0.50 10.02 -11.16
C ALA A 222 1.23 9.04 -10.22
N ARG A 223 1.64 9.50 -9.02
CA ARG A 223 2.30 8.61 -8.04
C ARG A 223 1.34 7.57 -7.49
N THR A 224 0.11 7.94 -7.18
CA THR A 224 -0.91 7.01 -6.69
C THR A 224 -1.21 5.93 -7.72
N ALA A 225 -1.34 6.29 -9.01
CA ALA A 225 -1.53 5.34 -10.10
C ALA A 225 -0.33 4.39 -10.28
N LEU A 226 0.90 4.91 -10.29
CA LEU A 226 2.12 4.10 -10.40
C LEU A 226 2.29 3.17 -9.19
N ARG A 227 1.91 3.61 -8.00
CA ARG A 227 1.96 2.78 -6.80
C ARG A 227 0.93 1.66 -6.84
N ALA A 228 -0.28 1.94 -7.33
CA ALA A 228 -1.27 0.90 -7.59
C ALA A 228 -0.76 -0.15 -8.59
N LEU A 229 0.01 0.24 -9.61
CA LEU A 229 0.64 -0.73 -10.53
C LEU A 229 1.69 -1.61 -9.85
N ILE A 230 2.45 -1.08 -8.88
CA ILE A 230 3.40 -1.88 -8.09
C ILE A 230 2.64 -2.94 -7.29
N GLU A 231 1.57 -2.53 -6.61
CA GLU A 231 0.77 -3.41 -5.76
C GLU A 231 0.01 -4.45 -6.61
N LEU A 232 -0.59 -4.05 -7.73
CA LEU A 232 -1.23 -4.96 -8.69
C LEU A 232 -0.26 -5.97 -9.27
N ALA A 233 1.01 -5.59 -9.47
CA ALA A 233 2.04 -6.50 -9.92
C ALA A 233 2.43 -7.54 -8.85
N GLU A 234 1.92 -7.47 -7.63
CA GLU A 234 2.11 -8.50 -6.59
C GLU A 234 0.88 -9.41 -6.44
N VAL A 235 -0.30 -8.94 -6.84
CA VAL A 235 -1.54 -9.73 -6.82
C VAL A 235 -1.52 -10.83 -7.87
N GLN A 236 -2.01 -12.02 -7.51
CA GLN A 236 -2.19 -13.12 -8.46
C GLN A 236 -3.39 -12.85 -9.37
N ALA A 237 -3.19 -12.90 -10.68
CA ALA A 237 -4.23 -12.69 -11.69
C ALA A 237 -4.15 -13.78 -12.78
N PRO A 238 -5.21 -14.01 -13.55
CA PRO A 238 -5.14 -14.84 -14.74
C PRO A 238 -4.08 -14.34 -15.73
N GLU A 239 -3.36 -15.24 -16.40
CA GLU A 239 -2.28 -14.90 -17.35
C GLU A 239 -2.74 -13.90 -18.45
N SER A 240 -4.01 -13.99 -18.86
CA SER A 240 -4.59 -13.12 -19.89
C SER A 240 -4.54 -11.63 -19.52
N VAL A 241 -4.62 -11.30 -18.22
CA VAL A 241 -4.66 -9.91 -17.74
C VAL A 241 -3.38 -9.16 -18.11
N TRP A 242 -2.23 -9.74 -17.75
CA TRP A 242 -0.93 -9.13 -18.03
C TRP A 242 -0.46 -9.35 -19.47
N SER A 243 -1.03 -10.34 -20.18
CA SER A 243 -0.85 -10.49 -21.63
C SER A 243 -1.37 -9.27 -22.40
N GLU A 244 -2.50 -8.71 -21.98
CA GLU A 244 -3.13 -7.55 -22.62
C GLU A 244 -2.59 -6.22 -22.07
N ALA A 245 -2.46 -6.12 -20.75
CA ALA A 245 -2.13 -4.85 -20.08
C ALA A 245 -0.63 -4.60 -19.88
N GLY A 246 0.22 -5.62 -20.02
CA GLY A 246 1.65 -5.54 -19.70
C GLY A 246 2.41 -4.51 -20.53
N GLU A 247 2.28 -4.56 -21.86
CA GLU A 247 2.96 -3.61 -22.75
C GLU A 247 2.49 -2.15 -22.54
N PRO A 248 1.18 -1.86 -22.48
CA PRO A 248 0.69 -0.52 -22.09
C PRO A 248 1.24 -0.04 -20.74
N ALA A 249 1.30 -0.91 -19.73
CA ALA A 249 1.80 -0.55 -18.41
C ALA A 249 3.30 -0.20 -18.42
N LEU A 250 4.12 -0.98 -19.13
CA LEU A 250 5.54 -0.67 -19.34
C LEU A 250 5.72 0.68 -20.06
N ALA A 251 4.91 0.93 -21.09
CA ALA A 251 4.93 2.18 -21.84
C ALA A 251 4.63 3.39 -20.94
N ALA A 252 3.60 3.28 -20.09
CA ALA A 252 3.21 4.33 -19.17
C ALA A 252 4.27 4.59 -18.10
N CYS A 253 4.86 3.54 -17.50
CA CYS A 253 5.94 3.71 -16.54
C CYS A 253 7.12 4.50 -17.13
N LEU A 254 7.55 4.16 -18.36
CA LEU A 254 8.59 4.91 -19.07
C LEU A 254 8.17 6.34 -19.43
N GLY A 255 6.89 6.55 -19.74
CA GLY A 255 6.30 7.86 -20.00
C GLY A 255 6.34 8.78 -18.77
N SER A 256 6.01 8.24 -17.60
CA SER A 256 5.90 8.97 -16.33
C SER A 256 7.23 9.52 -15.82
N LEU A 257 8.37 8.97 -16.25
CA LEU A 257 9.71 9.46 -15.90
C LEU A 257 9.98 10.92 -16.33
N ARG A 258 9.14 11.46 -17.23
CA ARG A 258 9.27 12.83 -17.76
C ARG A 258 8.46 13.86 -16.99
N VAL A 259 7.59 13.44 -16.07
CA VAL A 259 6.62 14.33 -15.42
C VAL A 259 7.28 15.16 -14.32
N SER A 260 7.87 14.52 -13.32
CA SER A 260 8.59 15.19 -12.23
C SER A 260 9.58 14.25 -11.55
N LYS A 261 10.55 14.81 -10.82
CA LYS A 261 11.55 14.03 -10.07
C LYS A 261 10.92 13.08 -9.03
N VAL A 262 9.85 13.53 -8.36
CA VAL A 262 9.17 12.72 -7.33
C VAL A 262 8.39 11.57 -7.98
N VAL A 263 7.77 11.79 -9.14
CA VAL A 263 7.10 10.74 -9.93
C VAL A 263 8.11 9.74 -10.49
N ALA A 264 9.27 10.21 -10.95
CA ALA A 264 10.26 9.37 -11.61
C ALA A 264 10.73 8.18 -10.75
N ARG A 265 10.98 8.40 -9.45
CA ARG A 265 11.40 7.32 -8.53
C ARG A 265 10.34 6.23 -8.37
N VAL A 266 9.07 6.62 -8.29
CA VAL A 266 7.95 5.67 -8.21
C VAL A 266 7.80 4.95 -9.56
N ALA A 267 7.98 5.66 -10.68
CA ALA A 267 7.90 5.08 -12.02
C ALA A 267 9.00 4.04 -12.30
N GLU A 268 10.24 4.25 -11.81
CA GLU A 268 11.31 3.24 -11.89
C GLU A 268 10.94 1.96 -11.13
N SER A 269 10.37 2.12 -9.94
CA SER A 269 9.92 0.99 -9.11
C SER A 269 8.75 0.24 -9.75
N ALA A 270 7.78 0.98 -10.31
CA ALA A 270 6.66 0.43 -11.06
C ALA A 270 7.12 -0.31 -12.33
N LEU A 271 8.05 0.28 -13.08
CA LEU A 271 8.63 -0.36 -14.27
C LEU A 271 9.23 -1.71 -13.93
N ALA A 272 10.03 -1.79 -12.85
CA ALA A 272 10.65 -3.03 -12.41
C ALA A 272 9.62 -4.07 -11.93
N ALA A 273 8.59 -3.64 -11.18
CA ALA A 273 7.52 -4.53 -10.71
C ALA A 273 6.70 -5.11 -11.86
N VAL A 274 6.23 -4.25 -12.79
CA VAL A 274 5.46 -4.64 -13.97
C VAL A 274 6.30 -5.56 -14.88
N ALA A 275 7.57 -5.23 -15.13
CA ALA A 275 8.44 -6.05 -15.97
C ALA A 275 8.63 -7.47 -15.38
N ARG A 276 8.80 -7.59 -14.06
CA ARG A 276 8.86 -8.89 -13.38
C ARG A 276 7.53 -9.64 -13.46
N ARG A 277 6.40 -8.96 -13.27
CA ARG A 277 5.08 -9.58 -13.37
C ARG A 277 4.82 -10.14 -14.77
N VAL A 278 5.10 -9.39 -15.83
CA VAL A 278 5.01 -9.86 -17.21
C VAL A 278 5.94 -11.07 -17.45
N ALA A 279 7.13 -11.07 -16.85
CA ALA A 279 8.06 -12.19 -16.97
C ALA A 279 7.58 -13.45 -16.25
N VAL A 280 6.90 -13.31 -15.11
CA VAL A 280 6.31 -14.41 -14.33
C VAL A 280 5.09 -14.99 -15.04
N ASP A 281 4.16 -14.13 -15.48
CA ASP A 281 2.86 -14.56 -16.00
C ASP A 281 2.92 -15.00 -17.48
N LEU A 282 3.87 -14.49 -18.28
CA LEU A 282 3.99 -14.83 -19.71
C LEU A 282 5.29 -15.56 -20.03
N SER A 283 6.44 -14.93 -19.73
CA SER A 283 7.80 -15.48 -19.76
C SER A 283 8.84 -14.36 -19.81
N VAL A 284 10.09 -14.67 -19.41
CA VAL A 284 11.22 -13.73 -19.47
C VAL A 284 11.45 -13.18 -20.89
N PRO A 285 11.49 -13.98 -21.98
CA PRO A 285 11.70 -13.45 -23.32
C PRO A 285 10.61 -12.47 -23.77
N VAL A 286 9.33 -12.73 -23.42
CA VAL A 286 8.22 -11.82 -23.74
C VAL A 286 8.39 -10.48 -23.04
N ALA A 287 8.72 -10.50 -21.74
CA ALA A 287 8.99 -9.27 -20.98
C ALA A 287 10.19 -8.49 -21.55
N LEU A 288 11.29 -9.18 -21.90
CA LEU A 288 12.47 -8.58 -22.52
C LEU A 288 12.13 -7.91 -23.86
N LEU A 289 11.39 -8.59 -24.75
CA LEU A 289 11.00 -8.05 -26.04
C LEU A 289 10.11 -6.82 -25.89
N ALA A 290 9.08 -6.89 -25.04
CA ALA A 290 8.17 -5.78 -24.80
C ALA A 290 8.91 -4.56 -24.23
N LEU A 291 9.72 -4.75 -23.18
CA LEU A 291 10.48 -3.66 -22.57
C LEU A 291 11.54 -3.08 -23.52
N THR A 292 12.19 -3.92 -24.32
CA THR A 292 13.15 -3.49 -25.35
C THR A 292 12.48 -2.62 -26.40
N ALA A 293 11.31 -3.02 -26.91
CA ALA A 293 10.56 -2.25 -27.89
C ALA A 293 10.18 -0.86 -27.36
N ARG A 294 9.69 -0.78 -26.12
CA ARG A 294 9.31 0.49 -25.48
C ARG A 294 10.51 1.38 -25.15
N THR A 295 11.62 0.79 -24.71
CA THR A 295 12.88 1.51 -24.47
C THR A 295 13.49 2.03 -25.78
N SER A 296 13.43 1.23 -26.86
CA SER A 296 13.85 1.65 -28.21
C SER A 296 13.03 2.83 -28.71
N ALA A 297 11.71 2.82 -28.49
CA ALA A 297 10.85 3.96 -28.83
C ALA A 297 11.27 5.24 -28.07
N CYS A 298 11.66 5.13 -26.80
CA CYS A 298 12.17 6.27 -26.02
C CYS A 298 13.55 6.77 -26.52
N ALA A 299 14.42 5.87 -26.98
CA ALA A 299 15.70 6.22 -27.58
C ALA A 299 15.54 6.91 -28.95
N LYS A 300 14.55 6.49 -29.74
CA LYS A 300 14.25 7.00 -31.09
C LYS A 300 13.35 8.23 -31.10
N ALA A 301 12.79 8.62 -29.95
CA ALA A 301 11.99 9.82 -29.79
C ALA A 301 12.76 11.08 -30.20
N ARG A 302 12.04 12.17 -30.50
CA ARG A 302 12.63 13.46 -30.89
C ARG A 302 12.11 14.57 -29.95
N PRO A 303 12.93 15.05 -28.98
CA PRO A 303 14.28 14.57 -28.66
C PRO A 303 14.27 13.18 -27.99
N PRO A 304 15.40 12.42 -28.05
CA PRO A 304 15.57 11.20 -27.27
C PRO A 304 15.34 11.44 -25.77
N GLN A 305 14.98 10.40 -25.03
CA GLN A 305 14.57 10.50 -23.63
C GLN A 305 15.57 9.80 -22.69
N PRO A 306 16.71 10.42 -22.31
CA PRO A 306 17.76 9.76 -21.53
C PRO A 306 17.29 9.11 -20.21
N PRO A 307 16.45 9.76 -19.38
CA PRO A 307 15.99 9.15 -18.13
C PRO A 307 15.18 7.86 -18.38
N ALA A 308 14.30 7.86 -19.39
CA ALA A 308 13.51 6.69 -19.75
C ALA A 308 14.36 5.57 -20.33
N VAL A 309 15.33 5.90 -21.19
CA VAL A 309 16.27 4.91 -21.74
C VAL A 309 17.09 4.27 -20.62
N LYS A 310 17.63 5.08 -19.70
CA LYS A 310 18.42 4.58 -18.57
C LYS A 310 17.60 3.63 -17.68
N ALA A 311 16.41 4.03 -17.27
CA ALA A 311 15.52 3.19 -16.46
C ALA A 311 15.13 1.88 -17.18
N GLY A 312 14.85 1.97 -18.49
CA GLY A 312 14.57 0.80 -19.33
C GLY A 312 15.73 -0.19 -19.36
N LEU A 313 16.97 0.29 -19.56
CA LEU A 313 18.17 -0.55 -19.55
C LEU A 313 18.43 -1.19 -18.17
N GLN A 314 18.18 -0.47 -17.08
CA GLN A 314 18.31 -1.02 -15.73
C GLN A 314 17.29 -2.13 -15.46
N ALA A 315 16.03 -1.95 -15.87
CA ALA A 315 15.01 -2.98 -15.76
C ALA A 315 15.31 -4.20 -16.66
N LEU A 316 15.83 -3.98 -17.87
CA LEU A 316 16.31 -5.07 -18.74
C LEU A 316 17.45 -5.85 -18.09
N ALA A 317 18.41 -5.19 -17.45
CA ALA A 317 19.52 -5.86 -16.76
C ALA A 317 19.04 -6.83 -15.67
N VAL A 318 18.02 -6.44 -14.91
CA VAL A 318 17.41 -7.31 -13.89
C VAL A 318 16.76 -8.54 -14.54
N LEU A 319 16.05 -8.37 -15.66
CA LEU A 319 15.42 -9.49 -16.37
C LEU A 319 16.45 -10.42 -17.02
N CYS A 320 17.51 -9.88 -17.62
CA CYS A 320 18.57 -10.67 -18.26
C CYS A 320 19.36 -11.53 -17.26
N ALA A 321 19.42 -11.13 -15.98
CA ALA A 321 20.03 -11.92 -14.92
C ALA A 321 19.18 -13.15 -14.52
N SER A 322 17.95 -13.27 -15.00
CA SER A 322 17.10 -14.43 -14.74
C SER A 322 17.60 -15.66 -15.51
N PRO A 323 17.73 -16.84 -14.87
CA PRO A 323 18.13 -18.07 -15.54
C PRO A 323 17.04 -18.70 -16.41
N SER A 324 15.78 -18.23 -16.33
CA SER A 324 14.60 -18.89 -16.90
C SER A 324 14.21 -18.37 -18.30
N TRP A 325 15.05 -18.64 -19.30
CA TRP A 325 14.72 -18.33 -20.70
C TRP A 325 13.99 -19.54 -21.30
N SER A 326 12.67 -19.58 -21.14
CA SER A 326 11.82 -20.77 -21.32
C SER A 326 11.87 -21.43 -22.71
N THR A 327 12.24 -20.71 -23.77
CA THR A 327 12.38 -21.26 -25.13
C THR A 327 13.65 -20.73 -25.81
N LEU A 328 14.36 -21.59 -26.55
CA LEU A 328 15.57 -21.20 -27.29
C LEU A 328 15.28 -20.12 -28.34
N GLU A 329 14.17 -20.25 -29.08
CA GLU A 329 13.78 -19.28 -30.10
C GLU A 329 13.47 -17.90 -29.50
N GLY A 330 12.63 -17.87 -28.46
CA GLY A 330 12.31 -16.64 -27.74
C GLY A 330 13.57 -16.01 -27.12
N ALA A 331 14.47 -16.85 -26.62
CA ALA A 331 15.74 -16.41 -26.07
C ALA A 331 16.64 -15.72 -27.09
N LEU A 332 16.80 -16.32 -28.27
CA LEU A 332 17.60 -15.74 -29.35
C LEU A 332 17.01 -14.41 -29.84
N ALA A 333 15.69 -14.36 -30.01
CA ALA A 333 15.00 -13.13 -30.42
C ALA A 333 15.16 -12.01 -29.38
N ALA A 334 14.95 -12.31 -28.10
CA ALA A 334 15.14 -11.36 -27.01
C ALA A 334 16.60 -10.89 -26.91
N HIS A 335 17.57 -11.80 -27.00
CA HIS A 335 18.99 -11.47 -27.00
C HIS A 335 19.36 -10.52 -28.16
N ALA A 336 18.93 -10.82 -29.38
CA ALA A 336 19.17 -9.99 -30.56
C ALA A 336 18.55 -8.59 -30.41
N ALA A 337 17.32 -8.51 -29.89
CA ALA A 337 16.63 -7.25 -29.67
C ALA A 337 17.36 -6.38 -28.62
N VAL A 338 17.75 -6.96 -27.48
CA VAL A 338 18.47 -6.24 -26.41
C VAL A 338 19.84 -5.76 -26.90
N THR A 339 20.55 -6.60 -27.66
CA THR A 339 21.84 -6.24 -28.27
C THR A 339 21.68 -5.03 -29.19
N THR A 340 20.70 -5.08 -30.09
CA THR A 340 20.39 -4.00 -31.04
C THR A 340 20.06 -2.69 -30.31
N LEU A 341 19.25 -2.75 -29.26
CA LEU A 341 18.92 -1.59 -28.44
C LEU A 341 20.18 -0.96 -27.82
N CYS A 342 21.05 -1.77 -27.21
CA CYS A 342 22.27 -1.26 -26.56
C CYS A 342 23.20 -0.59 -27.58
N GLU A 343 23.38 -1.19 -28.75
CA GLU A 343 24.18 -0.60 -29.83
C GLU A 343 23.58 0.72 -30.34
N ASP A 344 22.26 0.77 -30.53
CA ASP A 344 21.55 1.99 -30.94
C ASP A 344 21.73 3.11 -29.91
N VAL A 345 21.61 2.79 -28.61
CA VAL A 345 21.86 3.75 -27.53
C VAL A 345 23.27 4.32 -27.61
N LEU A 346 24.28 3.47 -27.80
CA LEU A 346 25.70 3.87 -27.88
C LEU A 346 26.02 4.74 -29.13
N LYS A 347 25.21 4.66 -30.19
CA LYS A 347 25.34 5.50 -31.39
C LYS A 347 24.75 6.92 -31.20
N ILE A 348 23.82 7.11 -30.27
CA ILE A 348 23.11 8.37 -30.07
C ILE A 348 23.81 9.22 -29.00
N LYS A 349 24.53 10.26 -29.43
CA LYS A 349 25.33 11.14 -28.54
C LYS A 349 24.58 11.71 -27.34
N THR A 350 23.30 12.06 -27.50
CA THR A 350 22.48 12.64 -26.41
C THR A 350 22.11 11.64 -25.33
N LEU A 351 22.27 10.34 -25.57
CA LEU A 351 22.06 9.25 -24.60
C LEU A 351 23.33 8.88 -23.84
N GLY A 352 24.39 9.71 -23.90
CA GLY A 352 25.63 9.53 -23.13
C GLY A 352 25.45 9.10 -21.66
N PRO A 353 24.48 9.66 -20.90
CA PRO A 353 24.19 9.25 -19.52
C PRO A 353 23.72 7.79 -19.34
N ALA A 354 23.36 7.09 -20.41
CA ALA A 354 22.90 5.69 -20.41
C ALA A 354 23.93 4.71 -20.99
N TYR A 355 25.13 5.18 -21.37
CA TYR A 355 26.16 4.34 -22.00
C TYR A 355 26.73 3.28 -21.04
N ALA A 356 26.85 3.61 -19.76
CA ALA A 356 27.36 2.68 -18.77
C ALA A 356 26.42 1.47 -18.62
N GLU A 357 25.12 1.74 -18.54
CA GLU A 357 24.07 0.73 -18.45
C GLU A 357 23.99 -0.11 -19.73
N ALA A 358 24.08 0.50 -20.92
CA ALA A 358 24.06 -0.22 -22.19
C ALA A 358 25.26 -1.18 -22.31
N ARG A 359 26.47 -0.75 -21.91
CA ARG A 359 27.66 -1.60 -21.92
C ARG A 359 27.56 -2.73 -20.89
N ALA A 360 27.13 -2.40 -19.67
CA ALA A 360 26.93 -3.40 -18.62
C ALA A 360 25.94 -4.48 -19.09
N LEU A 361 24.84 -4.08 -19.73
CA LEU A 361 23.85 -5.02 -20.27
C LEU A 361 24.45 -5.94 -21.34
N LEU A 362 25.21 -5.39 -22.30
CA LEU A 362 25.91 -6.18 -23.31
C LEU A 362 26.89 -7.20 -22.70
N HIS A 363 27.56 -6.86 -21.59
CA HIS A 363 28.46 -7.77 -20.89
C HIS A 363 27.73 -8.86 -20.09
N CYS A 364 26.52 -8.58 -19.61
CA CYS A 364 25.72 -9.52 -18.82
C CYS A 364 24.82 -10.43 -19.68
N LEU A 365 24.69 -10.17 -20.98
CA LEU A 365 23.92 -11.05 -21.85
C LEU A 365 24.54 -12.45 -21.89
N PRO A 366 23.74 -13.52 -21.70
CA PRO A 366 24.25 -14.88 -21.79
C PRO A 366 24.92 -15.09 -23.14
N SER A 367 26.16 -15.59 -23.15
CA SER A 367 26.78 -16.04 -24.40
C SER A 367 25.88 -17.11 -24.99
N THR A 368 25.26 -16.82 -26.14
CA THR A 368 24.27 -17.68 -26.81
C THR A 368 24.75 -19.12 -27.02
N MET A 369 26.06 -19.35 -26.97
CA MET A 369 26.68 -20.68 -27.05
C MET A 369 26.58 -21.51 -25.76
N SER A 370 26.44 -20.93 -24.57
CA SER A 370 26.43 -21.69 -23.30
C SER A 370 25.07 -22.29 -22.94
N ALA A 371 23.97 -21.75 -23.50
CA ALA A 371 22.61 -22.21 -23.20
C ALA A 371 22.21 -23.45 -24.03
N VAL A 372 22.79 -23.63 -25.22
CA VAL A 372 22.52 -24.78 -26.10
C VAL A 372 23.11 -26.07 -25.51
N ASP A 373 24.26 -25.99 -24.82
CA ASP A 373 24.92 -27.16 -24.21
C ASP A 373 24.23 -27.67 -22.93
N SER A 374 23.43 -26.83 -22.26
CA SER A 374 22.74 -27.21 -21.01
C SER A 374 21.39 -27.91 -21.24
N GLY A 375 20.80 -27.78 -22.43
CA GLY A 375 19.52 -28.39 -22.79
C GLY A 375 19.62 -29.68 -23.62
N ALA A 376 20.83 -30.06 -24.06
CA ALA A 376 21.05 -31.24 -24.89
C ALA A 376 21.42 -32.52 -24.09
N ALA A 377 21.59 -32.44 -22.78
CA ALA A 377 21.99 -33.56 -21.94
C ALA A 377 20.82 -34.27 -21.24
N SER A 378 19.87 -34.83 -22.00
CA SER A 378 19.20 -36.10 -21.65
C SER A 378 18.28 -36.60 -22.76
N PRO A 379 18.80 -37.51 -23.60
CA PRO A 379 18.02 -38.61 -24.11
C PRO A 379 18.58 -39.92 -23.53
N GLY A 380 17.77 -40.63 -22.74
CA GLY A 380 17.91 -42.07 -22.54
C GLY A 380 18.48 -42.53 -21.21
N ALA A 381 17.57 -42.95 -20.33
CA ALA A 381 17.78 -44.14 -19.52
C ALA A 381 16.43 -44.86 -19.40
N ALA A 382 16.04 -45.53 -20.48
CA ALA A 382 15.15 -46.67 -20.40
C ALA A 382 16.01 -47.90 -20.09
N SER A 383 15.70 -48.55 -18.97
CA SER A 383 15.89 -49.98 -18.75
C SER A 383 14.85 -50.44 -17.75
#